data_AF-A0A9R1MWM3-F1
#
_entry.id   AF-A0A9R1MWM3-F1
#
_cell.length_a   1.000
_cell.length_b   1.000
_cell.length_c   1.000
_cell.angle_alpha   90.00
_cell.angle_beta   90.00
_cell.angle_gamma   90.00
#
_symmetry.space_group_name_H-M   'P 1'
#
loop_
_entity.id
_entity.type
_entity.pdbx_description
1 polymer ?
#
loop_
_entity_poly.entity_id
_entity_poly.type
_entity_poly.pdbx_seq_one_letter_code
_entity_poly.pdbx_strand_id
1 'polypeptide(L)'
;MYAAGHAPVQNSTTRYRHHGRVETRRGSDRNTDPHTKLFTLLQMQPCVVLLLTLAILPSLVASTTSSLINTTCSKAPNVSYDHCVNVLSADPAGASATDKRRLLIAAAKQTVHSVTSTVHIMSDLIQELNTCIQYYQRMGEFTVGAIDDLRAGRDAGLIYPKLREASDEPLRCDTAFFHGVKKNLMEKENSENKNLAHLASSITFLLFNRRC
;
A
#
# COMPACT_ATOMS: atom_id res chain seq x y z
N MET A 1 44.13 -6.50 -27.63
CA MET A 1 44.63 -5.27 -26.95
C MET A 1 43.42 -4.67 -26.25
N TYR A 2 43.22 -4.59 -24.93
CA TYR A 2 43.94 -4.90 -23.67
C TYR A 2 42.86 -5.50 -22.73
N ALA A 3 43.04 -6.70 -22.16
CA ALA A 3 43.61 -7.00 -20.83
C ALA A 3 42.70 -6.66 -19.62
N ALA A 4 42.51 -7.69 -18.77
CA ALA A 4 41.59 -7.82 -17.66
C ALA A 4 42.07 -7.19 -16.33
N GLY A 5 41.15 -7.06 -15.37
CA GLY A 5 41.45 -6.82 -13.95
C GLY A 5 40.27 -7.18 -13.04
N HIS A 6 40.45 -8.21 -12.21
CA HIS A 6 39.51 -8.72 -11.21
C HIS A 6 39.73 -8.12 -9.81
N ALA A 7 38.68 -8.29 -8.96
CA ALA A 7 38.63 -8.41 -7.49
C ALA A 7 38.22 -7.15 -6.67
N PRO A 8 37.67 -7.31 -5.43
CA PRO A 8 36.81 -8.37 -4.90
C PRO A 8 35.56 -7.88 -4.11
N VAL A 9 34.74 -8.87 -3.76
CA VAL A 9 33.55 -8.88 -2.89
C VAL A 9 33.86 -8.41 -1.45
N GLN A 10 32.98 -7.58 -0.85
CA GLN A 10 32.90 -7.37 0.59
C GLN A 10 31.49 -7.64 1.13
N ASN A 11 31.46 -8.59 2.06
CA ASN A 11 30.33 -9.15 2.79
C ASN A 11 30.03 -8.25 4.01
N SER A 12 28.80 -7.77 4.17
CA SER A 12 28.40 -6.94 5.32
C SER A 12 27.42 -7.68 6.21
N THR A 13 27.95 -8.33 7.25
CA THR A 13 27.20 -8.96 8.33
C THR A 13 26.93 -7.93 9.43
N THR A 14 25.67 -7.50 9.61
CA THR A 14 25.30 -6.59 10.71
C THR A 14 24.96 -7.39 11.97
N ARG A 15 25.80 -7.23 13.01
CA ARG A 15 25.66 -7.86 14.33
C ARG A 15 24.95 -6.89 15.28
N TYR A 16 23.79 -7.29 15.82
CA TYR A 16 23.09 -6.63 16.93
C TYR A 16 23.96 -6.59 18.19
N ARG A 17 24.02 -5.44 18.87
CA ARG A 17 24.69 -5.30 20.19
C ARG A 17 23.76 -4.60 21.18
N HIS A 18 23.34 -5.35 22.19
CA HIS A 18 22.72 -4.86 23.42
C HIS A 18 23.69 -3.97 24.20
N HIS A 19 23.20 -2.84 24.73
CA HIS A 19 23.85 -2.13 25.82
C HIS A 19 22.90 -2.08 27.02
N GLY A 20 23.33 -2.73 28.10
CA GLY A 20 22.77 -2.56 29.44
C GLY A 20 23.74 -1.79 30.33
N ARG A 21 23.12 -0.98 31.21
CA ARG A 21 23.46 -0.66 32.60
C ARG A 21 24.78 0.07 32.91
N VAL A 22 24.65 1.26 33.52
CA VAL A 22 25.31 1.58 34.80
C VAL A 22 24.34 2.42 35.65
N GLU A 23 24.20 2.02 36.90
CA GLU A 23 23.34 2.56 37.94
C GLU A 23 24.24 2.81 39.16
N THR A 24 24.20 4.00 39.76
CA THR A 24 24.66 4.20 41.16
C THR A 24 24.07 5.48 41.76
N ARG A 25 23.19 5.29 42.76
CA ARG A 25 23.16 5.85 44.15
C ARG A 25 23.37 7.37 44.34
N ARG A 26 22.76 8.09 45.30
CA ARG A 26 21.83 7.84 46.44
C ARG A 26 21.72 9.21 47.14
N GLY A 27 20.55 9.60 47.66
CA GLY A 27 20.47 10.74 48.60
C GLY A 27 19.06 11.27 48.85
N SER A 28 18.40 10.74 49.88
CA SER A 28 17.14 11.19 50.47
C SER A 28 17.47 11.95 51.76
N ASP A 29 16.87 13.12 51.99
CA ASP A 29 16.02 13.41 53.18
C ASP A 29 15.76 14.91 53.44
N ARG A 30 14.46 15.20 53.73
CA ARG A 30 13.85 16.12 54.74
C ARG A 30 14.27 17.61 54.72
N ASN A 31 13.41 18.62 54.92
CA ASN A 31 12.41 18.78 55.98
C ASN A 31 11.61 20.11 55.79
N THR A 32 10.30 20.08 56.09
CA THR A 32 9.42 21.09 56.76
C THR A 32 9.50 22.63 56.55
N ASP A 33 8.33 23.18 56.19
CA ASP A 33 7.72 24.54 56.34
C ASP A 33 7.75 25.08 57.81
N PRO A 34 7.16 26.25 58.23
CA PRO A 34 6.65 27.48 57.59
C PRO A 34 7.07 28.82 58.32
N HIS A 35 6.49 29.96 57.88
CA HIS A 35 6.18 31.20 58.62
C HIS A 35 6.95 32.51 58.32
N THR A 36 6.14 33.48 57.86
CA THR A 36 6.20 34.93 58.18
C THR A 36 7.15 35.79 57.35
N LYS A 37 6.57 36.50 56.37
CA LYS A 37 6.59 37.97 56.37
C LYS A 37 5.40 38.51 55.58
N LEU A 38 4.67 39.38 56.29
CA LEU A 38 3.35 39.89 56.03
C LEU A 38 3.49 41.40 55.78
N PHE A 39 2.62 41.95 54.92
CA PHE A 39 2.30 43.38 54.73
C PHE A 39 3.37 44.34 54.18
N THR A 40 3.13 44.87 52.97
CA THR A 40 2.63 46.26 52.79
C THR A 40 2.25 46.57 51.31
N LEU A 41 0.98 46.97 51.10
CA LEU A 41 0.46 48.13 50.32
C LEU A 41 0.92 48.29 48.83
N LEU A 42 0.12 48.56 47.79
CA LEU A 42 -1.18 49.22 47.60
C LEU A 42 -1.80 48.80 46.23
N GLN A 43 -3.09 48.49 46.27
CA GLN A 43 -4.17 48.93 45.38
C GLN A 43 -3.82 49.82 44.16
N MET A 44 -3.95 49.30 42.94
CA MET A 44 -4.33 50.09 41.75
C MET A 44 -4.99 49.24 40.65
N GLN A 45 -6.29 49.50 40.47
CA GLN A 45 -7.05 49.56 39.21
C GLN A 45 -7.83 48.32 38.67
N PRO A 46 -9.17 48.45 38.46
CA PRO A 46 -10.05 47.38 38.00
C PRO A 46 -10.24 47.44 36.48
N CYS A 47 -9.63 46.52 35.72
CA CYS A 47 -9.82 46.43 34.26
C CYS A 47 -9.93 44.97 33.78
N VAL A 48 -10.76 44.14 34.44
CA VAL A 48 -10.98 42.74 34.01
C VAL A 48 -12.48 42.44 33.83
N VAL A 49 -13.25 43.39 33.32
CA VAL A 49 -14.67 43.14 32.96
C VAL A 49 -15.02 43.88 31.66
N LEU A 50 -14.36 43.58 30.54
CA LEU A 50 -14.90 43.97 29.22
C LEU A 50 -14.29 43.24 28.00
N LEU A 51 -14.19 41.91 28.00
CA LEU A 51 -13.87 41.15 26.76
C LEU A 51 -14.67 39.83 26.70
N LEU A 52 -15.99 39.90 26.76
CA LEU A 52 -16.88 38.74 26.61
C LEU A 52 -18.15 39.08 25.79
N THR A 53 -18.00 39.76 24.65
CA THR A 53 -19.14 40.06 23.75
C THR A 53 -18.80 39.98 22.25
N LEU A 54 -18.08 38.95 21.82
CA LEU A 54 -17.97 38.61 20.38
C LEU A 54 -17.89 37.08 20.19
N ALA A 55 -19.00 36.38 20.41
CA ALA A 55 -19.15 34.98 20.04
C ALA A 55 -20.61 34.64 19.67
N ILE A 56 -21.21 35.40 18.76
CA ILE A 56 -22.51 35.10 18.12
C ILE A 56 -22.38 35.67 16.70
N LEU A 57 -22.18 34.97 15.59
CA LEU A 57 -22.48 33.58 15.19
C LEU A 57 -21.38 33.02 14.28
N PRO A 58 -21.04 31.73 14.41
CA PRO A 58 -20.80 30.89 13.23
C PRO A 58 -21.90 29.82 13.00
N SER A 59 -22.90 29.74 13.88
CA SER A 59 -23.87 28.63 13.91
C SER A 59 -24.95 28.65 12.81
N LEU A 60 -24.98 29.66 11.93
CA LEU A 60 -25.93 29.68 10.81
C LEU A 60 -25.41 28.96 9.55
N VAL A 61 -24.09 28.78 9.43
CA VAL A 61 -23.48 28.21 8.22
C VAL A 61 -23.59 26.68 8.22
N ALA A 62 -23.45 26.02 9.38
CA ALA A 62 -23.59 24.56 9.49
C ALA A 62 -25.02 24.07 9.19
N SER A 63 -26.04 24.85 9.55
CA SER A 63 -27.45 24.50 9.36
C SER A 63 -27.91 24.68 7.91
N THR A 64 -27.35 25.67 7.21
CA THR A 64 -27.73 25.97 5.82
C THR A 64 -27.09 25.00 4.83
N THR A 65 -25.85 24.58 5.06
CA THR A 65 -25.12 23.67 4.15
C THR A 65 -25.69 22.25 4.17
N SER A 66 -26.03 21.74 5.36
CA SER A 66 -26.77 20.48 5.53
C SER A 66 -28.14 20.51 4.83
N SER A 67 -28.85 21.64 4.92
CA SER A 67 -30.16 21.80 4.23
C SER A 67 -30.04 21.80 2.71
N LEU A 68 -28.96 22.36 2.15
CA LEU A 68 -28.75 22.45 0.72
C LEU A 68 -28.37 21.09 0.11
N ILE A 69 -27.49 20.34 0.78
CA ILE A 69 -27.14 18.97 0.38
C ILE A 69 -28.41 18.09 0.42
N ASN A 70 -29.17 18.10 1.52
CA ASN A 70 -30.41 17.32 1.64
C ASN A 70 -31.43 17.66 0.54
N THR A 71 -31.69 18.95 0.31
CA THR A 71 -32.61 19.41 -0.75
C THR A 71 -32.13 19.04 -2.15
N THR A 72 -30.82 19.04 -2.37
CA THR A 72 -30.24 18.66 -3.66
C THR A 72 -30.33 17.15 -3.87
N CYS A 73 -29.93 16.35 -2.89
CA CYS A 73 -29.90 14.90 -2.95
C CYS A 73 -31.29 14.26 -2.99
N SER A 74 -32.30 14.87 -2.35
CA SER A 74 -33.70 14.40 -2.45
C SER A 74 -34.32 14.61 -3.84
N LYS A 75 -33.74 15.48 -4.67
CA LYS A 75 -34.23 15.81 -6.02
C LYS A 75 -33.31 15.32 -7.14
N ALA A 76 -32.15 14.76 -6.80
CA ALA A 76 -31.18 14.30 -7.78
C ALA A 76 -31.71 13.03 -8.47
N PRO A 77 -31.86 13.01 -9.80
CA PRO A 77 -32.31 11.82 -10.51
C PRO A 77 -31.20 10.77 -10.56
N ASN A 78 -31.58 9.48 -10.56
CA ASN A 78 -30.69 8.34 -10.82
C ASN A 78 -29.49 8.18 -9.87
N VAL A 79 -29.51 8.83 -8.71
CA VAL A 79 -28.49 8.70 -7.67
C VAL A 79 -29.19 8.44 -6.35
N SER A 80 -28.70 7.48 -5.55
CA SER A 80 -29.28 7.26 -4.22
C SER A 80 -28.98 8.45 -3.32
N TYR A 81 -29.94 8.79 -2.45
CA TYR A 81 -29.81 9.91 -1.52
C TYR A 81 -28.52 9.80 -0.71
N ASP A 82 -28.24 8.62 -0.13
CA ASP A 82 -27.06 8.38 0.70
C ASP A 82 -25.75 8.54 -0.09
N HIS A 83 -25.70 8.03 -1.33
CA HIS A 83 -24.52 8.20 -2.17
C HIS A 83 -24.26 9.69 -2.47
N CYS A 84 -25.31 10.44 -2.80
CA CYS A 84 -25.22 11.87 -3.05
C CYS A 84 -24.72 12.63 -1.81
N VAL A 85 -25.30 12.37 -0.62
CA VAL A 85 -24.88 13.01 0.63
C VAL A 85 -23.43 12.70 0.93
N ASN A 86 -23.02 11.43 0.80
CA ASN A 86 -21.65 11.00 1.07
C ASN A 86 -20.64 11.67 0.13
N VAL A 87 -20.92 11.71 -1.18
CA VAL A 87 -20.04 12.36 -2.17
C VAL A 87 -19.89 13.87 -1.88
N LEU A 88 -21.01 14.56 -1.65
CA LEU A 88 -20.97 16.01 -1.46
C LEU A 88 -20.37 16.42 -0.12
N SER A 89 -20.55 15.61 0.92
CA SER A 89 -20.02 15.90 2.26
C SER A 89 -18.54 15.53 2.42
N ALA A 90 -17.99 14.69 1.54
CA ALA A 90 -16.58 14.29 1.56
C ALA A 90 -15.63 15.42 1.12
N ASP A 91 -16.09 16.35 0.27
CA ASP A 91 -15.32 17.53 -0.13
C ASP A 91 -15.63 18.71 0.83
N PRO A 92 -14.62 19.33 1.48
CA PRO A 92 -14.85 20.47 2.37
C PRO A 92 -15.60 21.65 1.73
N ALA A 93 -15.40 21.90 0.42
CA ALA A 93 -16.13 22.93 -0.32
C ALA A 93 -17.57 22.50 -0.65
N GLY A 94 -17.84 21.20 -0.73
CA GLY A 94 -19.19 20.65 -0.82
C GLY A 94 -19.93 20.74 0.53
N ALA A 95 -19.28 20.33 1.62
CA ALA A 95 -19.82 20.38 2.98
C ALA A 95 -20.13 21.81 3.47
N SER A 96 -19.41 22.81 2.96
CA SER A 96 -19.62 24.24 3.25
C SER A 96 -20.32 25.01 2.12
N ALA A 97 -20.86 24.31 1.12
CA ALA A 97 -21.47 24.94 -0.04
C ALA A 97 -22.72 25.74 0.31
N THR A 98 -22.77 26.99 -0.18
CA THR A 98 -23.93 27.89 -0.05
C THR A 98 -24.82 27.90 -1.30
N ASP A 99 -24.38 27.24 -2.38
CA ASP A 99 -25.07 27.20 -3.66
C ASP A 99 -24.80 25.89 -4.41
N LYS A 100 -25.69 25.54 -5.35
CA LYS A 100 -25.58 24.29 -6.12
C LYS A 100 -24.38 24.24 -7.05
N ARG A 101 -23.81 25.38 -7.45
CA ARG A 101 -22.62 25.41 -8.31
C ARG A 101 -21.40 24.90 -7.55
N ARG A 102 -21.26 25.24 -6.27
CA ARG A 102 -20.23 24.67 -5.40
C ARG A 102 -20.41 23.17 -5.15
N LEU A 103 -21.65 22.72 -4.95
CA LEU A 103 -21.95 21.27 -4.88
C LEU A 103 -21.58 20.53 -6.17
N LEU A 104 -21.89 21.12 -7.34
CA LEU A 104 -21.49 20.56 -8.63
C LEU A 104 -19.96 20.46 -8.77
N ILE A 105 -19.22 21.50 -8.36
CA ILE A 105 -17.75 21.48 -8.39
C ILE A 105 -17.20 20.38 -7.46
N ALA A 106 -17.75 20.23 -6.25
CA ALA A 106 -17.38 19.17 -5.32
C ALA A 106 -17.63 17.77 -5.91
N ALA A 107 -18.81 17.54 -6.49
CA ALA A 107 -19.12 16.28 -7.18
C ALA A 107 -18.16 16.02 -8.35
N ALA A 108 -17.89 17.03 -9.19
CA ALA A 108 -16.96 16.92 -10.31
C ALA A 108 -15.52 16.62 -9.85
N LYS A 109 -15.06 17.22 -8.76
CA LYS A 109 -13.76 16.88 -8.15
C LYS A 109 -13.73 15.43 -7.69
N GLN A 110 -14.78 14.97 -7.02
CA GLN A 110 -14.87 13.56 -6.62
C GLN A 110 -14.86 12.62 -7.85
N THR A 111 -15.51 13.01 -8.94
CA THR A 111 -15.40 12.28 -10.22
C THR A 111 -13.96 12.24 -10.72
N VAL A 112 -13.24 13.37 -10.74
CA VAL A 112 -11.83 13.40 -11.16
C VAL A 112 -10.96 12.50 -10.26
N HIS A 113 -11.16 12.54 -8.94
CA HIS A 113 -10.44 11.66 -8.02
C HIS A 113 -10.75 10.18 -8.29
N SER A 114 -12.03 9.84 -8.46
CA SER A 114 -12.46 8.47 -8.77
C SER A 114 -11.87 7.99 -10.09
N VAL A 115 -11.95 8.79 -11.16
CA VAL A 115 -11.40 8.45 -12.48
C VAL A 115 -9.89 8.26 -12.42
N THR A 116 -9.18 9.18 -11.77
CA THR A 116 -7.72 9.08 -11.58
C THR A 116 -7.34 7.79 -10.86
N SER A 117 -8.05 7.47 -9.76
CA SER A 117 -7.83 6.23 -9.02
C SER A 117 -8.10 4.99 -9.87
N THR A 118 -9.21 4.98 -10.63
CA THR A 118 -9.53 3.87 -11.53
C THR A 118 -8.48 3.68 -12.63
N VAL A 119 -8.01 4.76 -13.25
CA VAL A 119 -6.95 4.71 -14.27
C VAL A 119 -5.65 4.16 -13.67
N HIS A 120 -5.31 4.55 -12.44
CA HIS A 120 -4.13 4.02 -11.75
C HIS A 120 -4.25 2.50 -11.54
N ILE A 121 -5.40 2.02 -11.02
CA ILE A 121 -5.67 0.58 -10.86
C ILE A 121 -5.56 -0.17 -12.19
N MET A 122 -6.11 0.38 -13.28
CA MET A 122 -6.00 -0.24 -14.60
C MET A 122 -4.55 -0.29 -15.10
N SER A 123 -3.77 0.76 -14.82
CA SER A 123 -2.37 0.83 -15.23
C SER A 123 -1.52 -0.20 -14.48
N ASP A 124 -1.73 -0.34 -13.17
CA ASP A 124 -1.05 -1.34 -12.34
C ASP A 124 -1.39 -2.76 -12.83
N LEU A 125 -2.66 -3.04 -13.11
CA LEU A 125 -3.10 -4.32 -13.66
C LEU A 125 -2.44 -4.64 -15.00
N ILE A 126 -2.33 -3.67 -15.91
CA ILE A 126 -1.66 -3.86 -17.20
C ILE A 126 -0.18 -4.19 -16.99
N GLN A 127 0.50 -3.49 -16.06
CA GLN A 127 1.90 -3.73 -15.75
C GLN A 127 2.12 -5.14 -15.17
N GLU A 128 1.26 -5.58 -14.26
CA GLU A 128 1.31 -6.93 -13.68
C GLU A 128 1.10 -8.00 -14.75
N LEU A 129 0.09 -7.83 -15.61
CA LEU A 129 -0.17 -8.73 -16.74
C LEU A 129 1.02 -8.81 -17.70
N ASN A 130 1.63 -7.68 -18.03
CA ASN A 130 2.83 -7.66 -18.88
C ASN A 130 4.00 -8.41 -18.24
N THR A 131 4.15 -8.29 -16.92
CA THR A 131 5.17 -9.04 -16.17
C THR A 131 4.88 -10.55 -16.22
N CYS A 132 3.62 -10.96 -16.03
CA CYS A 132 3.17 -12.34 -16.21
C CYS A 132 3.45 -12.88 -17.62
N ILE A 133 3.19 -12.10 -18.66
CA ILE A 133 3.49 -12.49 -20.04
C ILE A 133 4.98 -12.84 -20.19
N GLN A 134 5.88 -12.06 -19.60
CA GLN A 134 7.32 -12.36 -19.63
C GLN A 134 7.67 -13.67 -18.90
N TYR A 135 7.04 -13.93 -17.74
CA TYR A 135 7.22 -15.21 -17.03
C TYR A 135 6.74 -16.40 -17.90
N TYR A 136 5.59 -16.28 -18.55
CA TYR A 136 5.07 -17.34 -19.43
C TYR A 136 5.89 -17.53 -20.71
N GLN A 137 6.47 -16.46 -21.27
CA GLN A 137 7.41 -16.57 -22.38
C GLN A 137 8.64 -17.39 -21.99
N ARG A 138 9.25 -17.09 -20.84
CA ARG A 138 10.37 -17.89 -20.31
C ARG A 138 9.98 -19.33 -19.99
N MET A 139 8.79 -19.56 -19.41
CA MET A 139 8.27 -20.90 -19.21
C MET A 139 8.23 -21.69 -20.53
N GLY A 140 7.74 -21.05 -21.59
CA GLY A 140 7.73 -21.60 -22.95
C GLY A 140 9.13 -21.93 -23.46
N GLU A 141 10.08 -21.00 -23.33
CA GLU A 141 11.48 -21.19 -23.74
C GLU A 141 12.14 -22.37 -23.02
N PHE A 142 12.01 -22.46 -21.70
CA PHE A 142 12.55 -23.58 -20.92
C PHE A 142 11.90 -24.92 -21.31
N THR A 143 10.59 -24.92 -21.53
CA THR A 143 9.85 -26.13 -21.91
C THR A 143 10.26 -26.62 -23.31
N VAL A 144 10.33 -25.72 -24.29
CA VAL A 144 10.80 -26.04 -25.64
C VAL A 144 12.24 -26.52 -25.60
N GLY A 145 13.12 -25.82 -24.89
CA GLY A 145 14.52 -26.21 -24.75
C GLY A 145 14.71 -27.57 -24.05
N ALA A 146 13.80 -27.97 -23.16
CA ALA A 146 13.81 -29.30 -22.55
C ALA A 146 13.34 -30.38 -23.54
N ILE A 147 12.32 -30.09 -24.34
CA ILE A 147 11.83 -30.98 -25.40
C ILE A 147 12.92 -31.23 -26.45
N ASP A 148 13.66 -30.20 -26.86
CA ASP A 148 14.74 -30.33 -27.84
C ASP A 148 15.90 -31.19 -27.30
N ASP A 149 16.28 -31.01 -26.04
CA ASP A 149 17.29 -31.85 -25.38
C ASP A 149 16.83 -33.31 -25.27
N LEU A 150 15.55 -33.55 -24.94
CA LEU A 150 14.95 -34.89 -24.92
C LEU A 150 15.00 -35.55 -26.30
N ARG A 151 14.61 -34.83 -27.35
CA ARG A 151 14.64 -35.33 -28.75
C ARG A 151 16.05 -35.64 -29.23
N ALA A 152 17.03 -34.86 -28.78
CA ALA A 152 18.44 -35.10 -29.06
C ALA A 152 19.07 -36.22 -28.19
N GLY A 153 18.30 -36.86 -27.31
CA GLY A 153 18.78 -37.93 -26.44
C GLY A 153 19.79 -37.46 -25.39
N ARG A 154 19.77 -36.17 -25.01
CA ARG A 154 20.71 -35.60 -24.04
C ARG A 154 20.42 -36.11 -22.62
N ASP A 155 21.39 -35.89 -21.75
CA ASP A 155 21.31 -36.37 -20.37
C ASP A 155 20.18 -35.69 -19.57
N ALA A 156 19.52 -36.46 -18.71
CA ALA A 156 18.41 -36.00 -17.87
C ALA A 156 18.83 -34.90 -16.89
N GLY A 157 20.10 -34.84 -16.48
CA GLY A 157 20.66 -33.77 -15.66
C GLY A 157 20.68 -32.39 -16.35
N LEU A 158 20.67 -32.34 -17.69
CA LEU A 158 20.53 -31.09 -18.45
C LEU A 158 19.07 -30.67 -18.64
N ILE A 159 18.17 -31.66 -18.71
CA ILE A 159 16.73 -31.45 -18.96
C ILE A 159 16.00 -31.05 -17.68
N TYR A 160 16.35 -31.67 -16.55
CA TYR A 160 15.66 -31.46 -15.27
C TYR A 160 15.65 -30.00 -14.82
N PRO A 161 16.78 -29.26 -14.81
CA PRO A 161 16.80 -27.87 -14.37
C PRO A 161 15.88 -26.97 -15.22
N LYS A 162 15.79 -27.20 -16.53
CA LYS A 162 14.91 -26.43 -17.42
C LYS A 162 13.45 -26.59 -17.02
N LEU A 163 12.99 -27.82 -16.84
CA LEU A 163 11.59 -28.10 -16.47
C LEU A 163 11.27 -27.66 -15.03
N ARG A 164 12.26 -27.73 -14.12
CA ARG A 164 12.12 -27.17 -12.77
C ARG A 164 11.93 -25.65 -12.83
N GLU A 165 12.77 -24.94 -13.57
CA GLU A 165 12.66 -23.49 -13.71
C GLU A 165 11.34 -23.10 -14.39
N ALA A 166 10.92 -23.84 -15.42
CA ALA A 166 9.61 -23.66 -16.04
C ALA A 166 8.45 -23.79 -15.04
N SER A 167 8.55 -24.67 -14.04
CA SER A 167 7.52 -24.84 -13.01
C SER A 167 7.46 -23.70 -11.99
N ASP A 168 8.50 -22.86 -11.92
CA ASP A 168 8.55 -21.73 -11.00
C ASP A 168 8.02 -20.43 -11.63
N GLU A 169 8.03 -20.30 -12.96
CA GLU A 169 7.53 -19.10 -13.65
C GLU A 169 6.06 -18.76 -13.34
N PRO A 170 5.10 -19.72 -13.27
CA PRO A 170 3.72 -19.40 -12.88
C PRO A 170 3.59 -18.83 -11.46
N LEU A 171 4.41 -19.30 -10.52
CA LEU A 171 4.45 -18.75 -9.15
C LEU A 171 5.00 -17.31 -9.12
N ARG A 172 5.95 -17.00 -10.01
CA ARG A 172 6.44 -15.63 -10.19
C ARG A 172 5.35 -14.71 -10.73
N CYS A 173 4.50 -15.22 -11.64
CA CYS A 173 3.29 -14.51 -12.06
C CYS A 173 2.29 -14.31 -10.91
N ASP A 174 2.02 -15.32 -10.08
CA ASP A 174 1.17 -15.15 -8.89
C ASP A 174 1.69 -14.02 -7.98
N THR A 175 3.01 -13.97 -7.77
CA THR A 175 3.67 -12.94 -6.96
C THR A 175 3.49 -11.54 -7.53
N ALA A 176 3.45 -11.39 -8.86
CA ALA A 176 3.18 -10.09 -9.48
C ALA A 176 1.80 -9.56 -9.12
N PHE A 177 0.77 -10.43 -9.10
CA PHE A 177 -0.61 -10.06 -8.75
C PHE A 177 -0.84 -9.77 -7.26
N PHE A 178 0.05 -10.23 -6.37
CA PHE A 178 -0.07 -9.93 -4.93
C PHE A 178 0.12 -8.44 -4.60
N HIS A 179 0.69 -7.65 -5.52
CA HIS A 179 1.12 -6.27 -5.21
C HIS A 179 0.14 -5.17 -5.65
N GLY A 180 -0.79 -5.39 -6.59
CA GLY A 180 -1.64 -4.33 -7.14
C GLY A 180 -3.15 -4.61 -7.15
N VAL A 181 -3.61 -5.87 -7.14
CA VAL A 181 -5.06 -6.17 -7.14
C VAL A 181 -5.46 -7.16 -6.05
N LYS A 182 -6.65 -6.96 -5.45
CA LYS A 182 -7.20 -7.84 -4.40
C LYS A 182 -7.45 -9.28 -4.86
N LYS A 183 -7.51 -9.54 -6.17
CA LYS A 183 -7.79 -10.85 -6.74
C LYS A 183 -6.86 -11.12 -7.91
N ASN A 184 -6.09 -12.19 -7.82
CA ASN A 184 -5.27 -12.69 -8.92
C ASN A 184 -6.17 -13.27 -10.03
N LEU A 185 -6.08 -12.71 -11.23
CA LEU A 185 -6.89 -13.14 -12.37
C LEU A 185 -6.34 -14.41 -13.05
N MET A 186 -5.11 -14.79 -12.73
CA MET A 186 -4.38 -15.90 -13.35
C MET A 186 -4.20 -17.09 -12.40
N GLU A 187 -4.79 -17.07 -11.20
CA GLU A 187 -4.54 -18.06 -10.15
C GLU A 187 -4.76 -19.51 -10.64
N LYS A 188 -5.85 -19.73 -11.37
CA LYS A 188 -6.19 -21.06 -11.90
C LYS A 188 -5.16 -21.51 -12.94
N GLU A 189 -4.92 -20.66 -13.93
CA GLU A 189 -3.99 -20.91 -15.02
C GLU A 189 -2.56 -21.13 -14.50
N ASN A 190 -2.15 -20.35 -13.50
CA ASN A 190 -0.84 -20.46 -12.86
C ASN A 190 -0.68 -21.80 -12.12
N SER A 191 -1.71 -22.20 -11.38
CA SER A 191 -1.74 -23.50 -10.70
C SER A 191 -1.64 -24.66 -11.68
N GLU A 192 -2.43 -24.64 -12.76
CA GLU A 192 -2.43 -25.69 -13.79
C GLU A 192 -1.07 -25.81 -14.49
N ASN A 193 -0.51 -24.68 -14.95
CA ASN A 193 0.78 -24.66 -15.65
C ASN A 193 1.95 -25.07 -14.76
N LYS A 194 1.94 -24.65 -13.49
CA LYS A 194 2.91 -25.09 -12.48
C LYS A 194 2.87 -26.62 -12.32
N ASN A 195 1.68 -27.19 -12.16
CA ASN A 195 1.52 -28.63 -11.94
C ASN A 195 2.00 -29.45 -13.15
N LEU A 196 1.74 -28.98 -14.37
CA LEU A 196 2.21 -29.64 -15.59
C LEU A 196 3.74 -29.63 -15.72
N ALA A 197 4.39 -28.48 -15.56
CA ALA A 197 5.85 -28.40 -15.61
C ALA A 197 6.49 -29.16 -14.44
N HIS A 198 5.87 -29.13 -13.25
CA HIS A 198 6.34 -29.88 -12.10
C HIS A 198 6.29 -31.39 -12.34
N LEU A 199 5.20 -31.91 -12.93
CA LEU A 199 5.09 -33.30 -13.33
C LEU A 199 6.22 -33.69 -14.30
N ALA A 200 6.46 -32.87 -15.34
CA ALA A 200 7.53 -33.12 -16.31
C ALA A 200 8.93 -33.13 -15.66
N SER A 201 9.20 -32.18 -14.75
CA SER A 201 10.46 -32.16 -14.00
C SER A 201 10.62 -33.39 -13.09
N SER A 202 9.54 -33.83 -12.44
CA SER A 202 9.53 -35.01 -11.57
C SER A 202 9.84 -36.29 -12.34
N ILE A 203 9.25 -36.47 -13.52
CA ILE A 203 9.55 -37.60 -14.41
C ILE A 203 11.02 -37.57 -14.83
N THR A 204 11.54 -36.39 -15.19
CA THR A 204 12.95 -36.23 -15.60
C THR A 204 13.91 -36.55 -14.45
N PHE A 205 13.58 -36.16 -13.22
CA PHE A 205 14.35 -36.51 -12.02
C PHE A 205 14.42 -38.03 -11.82
N LEU A 206 13.33 -38.75 -12.07
CA LEU A 206 13.32 -40.22 -11.99
C LEU A 206 14.18 -40.86 -13.09
N LEU A 207 14.24 -40.27 -14.28
CA LEU A 207 15.14 -40.74 -15.35
C LEU A 207 16.61 -40.54 -15.00
N PHE A 208 16.94 -39.42 -14.36
CA PHE A 208 18.28 -39.12 -13.87
C PHE A 208 18.73 -40.14 -12.80
N ASN A 209 17.91 -40.36 -11.77
CA ASN A 209 18.29 -41.22 -10.64
C ASN A 209 18.28 -42.73 -10.94
N ARG A 210 17.65 -43.17 -12.03
CA ARG A 210 17.73 -44.58 -12.48
C ARG A 210 19.06 -44.94 -13.16
N ARG A 211 19.91 -43.95 -13.43
CA ARG A 211 21.23 -44.14 -14.06
C ARG A 211 22.38 -44.24 -13.06
N CYS A 212 22.10 -44.21 -11.76
CA CYS A 212 23.02 -44.50 -10.66
C CYS A 212 22.71 -45.88 -10.08
#